data_AF-A0A1S4D2H6-F1
#
_entry.id   AF-A0A1S4D2H6-F1
#
_cell.length_a   1.000
_cell.length_b   1.000
_cell.length_c   1.000
_cell.angle_alpha   90.00
_cell.angle_beta   90.00
_cell.angle_gamma   90.00
#
_symmetry.space_group_name_H-M   'P 1'
#
loop_
_entity.id
_entity.type
_entity.pdbx_description
1 polymer ?
#
loop_
_entity_poly.entity_id
_entity_poly.type
_entity_poly.pdbx_seq_one_letter_code
_entity_poly.pdbx_strand_id
1 'polypeptide(L)'
;MDNQKKPTKFTLWEDFIDLYGNKLLKQLNEYPVILARKIGKSLSGGSSNKFNGLSSKFSTTIQFNPPYPQATELKSWAKTIEPMLTAYTAKIHLHQALLWWFPLRMKS
;
A
#
# COMPACT_ATOMS: atom_id res chain seq x y z
N MET A 1 -14.90 -4.10 9.48
CA MET A 1 -13.80 -3.13 9.52
C MET A 1 -12.48 -3.88 9.58
N ASP A 2 -11.43 -3.42 8.89
CA ASP A 2 -10.07 -3.96 9.07
C ASP A 2 -9.56 -3.52 10.45
N ASN A 3 -9.91 -4.31 11.45
CA ASN A 3 -9.58 -4.03 12.84
C ASN A 3 -8.14 -4.42 13.19
N GLN A 4 -7.41 -5.03 12.24
CA GLN A 4 -6.12 -5.64 12.53
C GLN A 4 -4.98 -4.61 12.53
N LYS A 5 -5.21 -3.37 12.03
CA LYS A 5 -4.23 -2.26 11.97
C LYS A 5 -2.86 -2.68 11.42
N LYS A 6 -2.82 -3.75 10.61
CA LYS A 6 -1.58 -4.31 10.07
C LYS A 6 -1.36 -3.76 8.67
N PRO A 7 -0.26 -3.03 8.43
CA PRO A 7 0.04 -2.56 7.08
C PRO A 7 0.28 -3.78 6.17
N THR A 8 -0.47 -3.85 5.08
CA THR A 8 -0.37 -4.93 4.09
C THR A 8 0.09 -4.35 2.76
N LYS A 9 1.09 -4.98 2.14
CA LYS A 9 1.58 -4.55 0.82
C LYS A 9 0.60 -5.00 -0.27
N PHE A 10 0.21 -4.07 -1.14
CA PHE A 10 -0.60 -4.36 -2.31
C PHE A 10 0.16 -4.01 -3.59
N THR A 11 0.50 -5.04 -4.38
CA THR A 11 1.25 -4.89 -5.62
C THR A 11 0.30 -4.80 -6.82
N LEU A 12 0.43 -3.73 -7.60
CA LEU A 12 -0.23 -3.58 -8.90
C LEU A 12 0.74 -4.00 -10.01
N TRP A 13 0.23 -4.71 -11.01
CA TRP A 13 1.00 -5.24 -12.14
C TRP A 13 0.49 -4.70 -13.47
N GLU A 14 1.40 -4.49 -14.42
CA GLU A 14 1.10 -4.23 -15.84
C GLU A 14 0.10 -3.06 -15.99
N ASP A 15 -0.95 -3.26 -16.80
CA ASP A 15 -1.97 -2.27 -17.14
C ASP A 15 -2.71 -1.70 -15.92
N PHE A 16 -2.70 -2.39 -14.77
CA PHE A 16 -3.29 -1.86 -13.54
C PHE A 16 -2.54 -0.63 -13.01
N ILE A 17 -1.24 -0.51 -13.31
CA ILE A 17 -0.43 0.65 -12.93
C ILE A 17 -0.96 1.90 -13.65
N ASP A 18 -1.19 1.80 -14.96
CA ASP A 18 -1.67 2.92 -15.77
C ASP A 18 -3.12 3.27 -15.47
N LEU A 19 -3.97 2.25 -15.29
CA LEU A 19 -5.40 2.41 -15.05
C LEU A 19 -5.74 2.95 -13.66
N TYR A 20 -5.03 2.47 -12.64
CA TYR A 20 -5.36 2.69 -11.22
C TYR A 20 -4.22 3.35 -10.45
N GLY A 21 -2.97 3.00 -10.73
CA GLY A 21 -1.79 3.56 -10.05
C GLY A 21 -1.68 5.07 -10.21
N ASN A 22 -1.81 5.59 -11.43
CA ASN A 22 -1.75 7.03 -11.69
C ASN A 22 -2.87 7.82 -10.98
N LYS A 23 -4.05 7.23 -10.83
CA LYS A 23 -5.18 7.85 -10.11
C LYS A 23 -4.92 7.85 -8.61
N LEU A 24 -4.41 6.74 -8.07
CA LEU A 24 -4.02 6.62 -6.67
C LEU A 24 -2.94 7.62 -6.27
N LEU A 25 -1.92 7.79 -7.11
CA LEU A 25 -0.82 8.73 -6.84
C LEU A 25 -1.33 10.17 -6.73
N LYS A 26 -2.26 10.58 -7.61
CA LYS A 26 -2.86 11.92 -7.55
C LYS A 26 -3.70 12.15 -6.29
N GLN A 27 -4.33 11.09 -5.78
CA GLN A 27 -5.22 11.17 -4.62
C GLN A 27 -4.54 10.80 -3.30
N LEU A 28 -3.23 10.48 -3.31
CA LEU A 28 -2.53 9.93 -2.15
C LEU A 28 -2.57 10.87 -0.94
N ASN A 29 -2.53 12.17 -1.18
CA ASN A 29 -2.63 13.22 -0.15
C ASN A 29 -3.99 13.23 0.57
N GLU A 30 -5.04 12.65 -0.02
CA GLU A 30 -6.38 12.63 0.54
C GLU A 30 -6.72 11.34 1.31
N TYR A 31 -5.74 10.43 1.45
CA TYR A 31 -5.91 9.10 2.03
C TYR A 31 -7.11 8.34 1.42
N PRO A 32 -7.03 7.99 0.13
CA PRO A 32 -8.16 7.41 -0.59
C PRO A 32 -8.45 6.01 -0.07
N VAL A 33 -9.74 5.70 0.12
CA VAL A 33 -10.16 4.36 0.53
C VAL A 33 -10.28 3.47 -0.71
N ILE A 34 -9.61 2.32 -0.68
CA ILE A 34 -9.54 1.41 -1.81
C ILE A 34 -10.39 0.18 -1.51
N LEU A 35 -11.35 -0.10 -2.39
CA LEU A 35 -12.06 -1.38 -2.43
C LEU A 35 -11.51 -2.20 -3.57
N ALA A 36 -10.86 -3.31 -3.25
CA ALA A 36 -10.32 -4.25 -4.24
C ALA A 36 -11.02 -5.61 -4.14
N ARG A 37 -11.53 -6.11 -5.27
CA ARG A 37 -12.19 -7.42 -5.38
C ARG A 37 -11.35 -8.37 -6.24
N LYS A 38 -11.44 -9.68 -5.96
CA LYS A 38 -10.71 -10.75 -6.68
C LYS A 38 -9.20 -10.49 -6.70
N ILE A 39 -8.64 -10.09 -5.56
CA ILE A 39 -7.20 -9.91 -5.38
C ILE A 39 -6.51 -11.25 -5.12
N GLY A 40 -5.31 -11.40 -5.66
CA GLY A 40 -4.43 -12.52 -5.36
C GLY A 40 -3.81 -12.38 -3.98
N LYS A 41 -3.68 -13.48 -3.25
CA LYS A 41 -2.75 -13.56 -2.13
C LYS A 41 -1.40 -13.95 -2.71
N SER A 42 -0.41 -13.08 -2.58
CA SER A 42 0.96 -13.40 -2.95
C SER A 42 1.68 -13.95 -1.73
N LEU A 43 2.13 -15.19 -1.85
CA LEU A 43 3.08 -15.80 -0.93
C LEU A 43 4.43 -15.74 -1.64
N SER A 44 5.20 -14.67 -1.42
CA SER A 44 6.59 -14.66 -1.85
C SER A 44 7.34 -15.72 -1.01
N GLY A 45 7.93 -16.71 -1.69
CA GLY A 45 8.27 -18.02 -1.12
C GLY A 45 9.49 -18.12 -0.20
N GLY A 46 9.57 -19.25 0.50
CA GLY A 46 10.78 -20.07 0.66
C GLY A 46 11.75 -19.80 1.81
N SER A 47 11.97 -18.57 2.28
CA SER A 47 13.04 -18.32 3.26
C SER A 47 12.67 -17.20 4.23
N SER A 48 12.54 -17.58 5.52
CA SER A 48 12.47 -16.83 6.80
C SER A 48 11.71 -15.49 6.93
N ASN A 49 11.36 -14.79 5.85
CA ASN A 49 10.66 -13.51 5.82
C ASN A 49 9.35 -13.63 5.05
N LYS A 50 8.37 -14.30 5.67
CA LYS A 50 7.03 -14.52 5.12
C LYS A 50 6.25 -13.20 5.02
N PHE A 51 6.44 -12.45 3.95
CA PHE A 51 5.58 -11.32 3.61
C PHE A 51 4.29 -11.84 2.96
N ASN A 52 3.19 -11.83 3.69
CA ASN A 52 1.85 -12.03 3.14
C ASN A 52 1.43 -10.75 2.40
N GLY A 53 1.62 -10.72 1.08
CA GLY A 53 1.22 -9.60 0.23
C GLY A 53 -0.10 -9.85 -0.49
N LEU A 54 -0.71 -8.78 -0.97
CA LEU A 54 -1.83 -8.81 -1.90
C LEU A 54 -1.30 -8.40 -3.28
N SER A 55 -1.77 -9.04 -4.36
CA SER A 55 -1.41 -8.68 -5.73
C SER A 55 -2.63 -8.56 -6.63
N SER A 56 -2.58 -7.65 -7.60
CA SER A 56 -3.57 -7.60 -8.67
C SER A 56 -3.47 -8.85 -9.55
N LYS A 57 -4.62 -9.33 -10.03
CA LYS A 57 -4.80 -10.39 -11.03
C LYS A 57 -5.63 -9.83 -12.19
N PHE A 58 -5.65 -10.50 -13.34
CA PHE A 58 -6.44 -10.09 -14.51
C PHE A 58 -7.91 -9.78 -14.20
N SER A 59 -8.54 -10.51 -13.26
CA SER A 59 -9.93 -10.28 -12.86
C SER A 59 -10.11 -9.32 -11.69
N THR A 60 -9.06 -8.62 -11.25
CA THR A 60 -9.14 -7.71 -10.11
C THR A 60 -9.92 -6.46 -10.49
N THR A 61 -10.84 -6.05 -9.62
CA THR A 61 -11.57 -4.79 -9.78
C THR A 61 -11.24 -3.89 -8.61
N ILE A 62 -10.80 -2.67 -8.90
CA ILE A 62 -10.43 -1.67 -7.90
C ILE A 62 -11.38 -0.49 -8.04
N GLN A 63 -11.98 -0.09 -6.93
CA GLN A 63 -12.80 1.10 -6.82
C GLN A 63 -12.24 2.01 -5.73
N PHE A 64 -12.15 3.30 -6.05
CA PHE A 64 -11.71 4.33 -5.12
C PHE A 64 -12.92 5.03 -4.51
N ASN A 65 -12.83 5.28 -3.20
CA ASN A 65 -13.84 5.99 -2.41
C ASN A 65 -15.27 5.55 -2.73
N PRO A 66 -15.60 4.25 -2.54
CA PRO A 66 -16.94 3.78 -2.83
C PRO A 66 -17.96 4.46 -1.88
N PRO A 67 -19.22 4.67 -2.32
CA PRO A 67 -20.27 5.34 -1.53
C PRO A 67 -20.85 4.40 -0.47
N TYR A 68 -19.99 3.85 0.38
CA TYR A 68 -20.35 2.92 1.44
C TYR A 68 -20.07 3.54 2.81
N PRO A 69 -20.96 3.38 3.80
CA PRO A 69 -20.74 3.92 5.15
C PRO A 69 -19.39 3.50 5.75
N GLN A 70 -18.98 2.26 5.50
CA GLN A 70 -17.71 1.70 5.95
C GLN A 70 -16.50 2.44 5.37
N ALA A 71 -16.59 2.92 4.12
CA ALA A 71 -15.53 3.69 3.50
C ALA A 71 -15.45 5.11 4.08
N THR A 72 -16.59 5.72 4.37
CA THR A 72 -16.65 7.03 5.04
C THR A 72 -16.05 6.96 6.45
N GLU A 73 -16.40 5.94 7.22
CA GLU A 73 -15.84 5.70 8.56
C GLU A 73 -14.32 5.49 8.50
N LEU A 74 -13.82 4.69 7.55
CA LEU A 74 -12.39 4.49 7.34
C LEU A 74 -11.67 5.79 6.95
N LYS A 75 -12.28 6.61 6.09
CA LYS A 75 -11.72 7.91 5.70
C LYS A 75 -11.64 8.87 6.87
N SER A 76 -12.67 8.90 7.72
CA SER A 76 -12.67 9.68 8.96
C SER A 76 -11.60 9.20 9.94
N TRP A 77 -11.44 7.88 10.09
CA TRP A 77 -10.39 7.31 10.92
C TRP A 77 -8.98 7.62 10.38
N ALA A 78 -8.77 7.57 9.06
CA ALA A 78 -7.48 7.90 8.46
C ALA A 78 -7.00 9.31 8.84
N LYS A 79 -7.92 10.28 8.92
CA LYS A 79 -7.62 11.66 9.36
C LYS A 79 -7.18 11.73 10.81
N THR A 80 -7.71 10.88 11.70
CA THR A 80 -7.31 10.89 13.12
C THR A 80 -5.92 10.28 13.34
N ILE A 81 -5.45 9.43 12.42
CA ILE A 81 -4.14 8.77 12.48
C ILE A 81 -3.10 9.39 11.53
N GLU A 82 -3.42 10.51 10.87
CA GLU A 82 -2.54 11.26 9.99
C GLU A 82 -1.11 11.50 10.53
N PRO A 83 -0.90 11.90 11.80
CA PRO A 83 0.47 12.05 12.32
C PRO A 83 1.24 10.73 12.36
N MET A 84 0.56 9.61 12.66
CA MET A 84 1.17 8.28 12.66
C MET A 84 1.51 7.82 11.24
N LEU A 85 0.65 8.12 10.26
CA LEU A 85 0.89 7.82 8.84
C LEU A 85 2.10 8.61 8.30
N THR A 86 2.21 9.88 8.66
CA THR A 86 3.34 10.74 8.28
C THR A 86 4.66 10.21 8.84
N ALA A 87 4.68 9.83 10.12
CA ALA A 87 5.85 9.20 10.75
C ALA A 87 6.23 7.89 10.06
N TYR A 88 5.25 7.09 9.65
CA TYR A 88 5.48 5.83 8.93
C TYR A 88 6.09 6.06 7.54
N THR A 89 5.58 7.03 6.78
CA THR A 89 6.11 7.43 5.48
C THR A 89 7.55 7.93 5.61
N ALA A 90 7.85 8.77 6.60
CA ALA A 90 9.22 9.22 6.90
C ALA A 90 10.16 8.04 7.22
N LYS A 91 9.69 7.07 8.03
CA LYS A 91 10.45 5.85 8.34
C LYS A 91 10.73 5.00 7.08
N ILE A 92 9.75 4.85 6.18
CA ILE A 92 9.95 4.13 4.91
C ILE A 92 10.99 4.85 4.05
N HIS A 93 10.90 6.17 3.90
CA HIS A 93 11.89 6.94 3.14
C HIS A 93 13.29 6.79 3.70
N LEU A 94 13.46 6.81 5.03
CA LEU A 94 14.74 6.56 5.69
C LEU A 94 15.25 5.14 5.44
N HIS A 95 14.38 4.13 5.52
CA HIS A 95 14.76 2.74 5.25
C HIS A 95 15.16 2.53 3.78
N GLN A 96 14.45 3.17 2.86
CA GLN A 96 14.77 3.16 1.43
C GLN A 96 16.14 3.82 1.21
N ALA A 97 16.36 5.02 1.76
CA ALA A 97 17.63 5.75 1.64
C ALA A 97 18.81 4.97 2.22
N LEU A 98 18.65 4.29 3.36
CA LEU A 98 19.68 3.44 3.94
C LEU A 98 20.02 2.24 3.04
N LEU A 99 19.03 1.63 2.38
CA LEU A 99 19.25 0.56 1.40
C LEU A 99 20.00 1.06 0.16
N TRP A 100 19.79 2.31 -0.26
CA TRP A 100 20.54 2.95 -1.35
C TRP A 100 21.95 3.41 -0.94
N TRP A 101 22.19 3.69 0.35
CA TRP A 101 23.48 4.14 0.86
C TRP A 101 24.44 2.98 1.21
N PHE A 102 23.91 1.84 1.62
CA PHE A 102 24.71 0.64 1.92
C PHE A 102 25.60 0.11 0.77
N PRO A 103 25.22 0.15 -0.52
CA PRO A 103 26.13 -0.29 -1.59
C PRO A 103 27.29 0.67 -1.88
N LEU A 104 27.31 1.88 -1.34
CA LEU A 104 28.40 2.85 -1.53
C LEU A 104 29.56 2.70 -0.53
N ARG A 105 29.42 1.83 0.48
CA ARG A 105 30.45 1.63 1.52
C ARG A 105 31.24 0.33 1.41
N MET A 106 31.03 -0.47 0.35
CA MET A 106 31.76 -1.72 0.09
C MET A 106 32.63 -1.67 -1.17
N LYS A 107 33.10 -0.47 -1.55
CA LYS A 107 34.19 -0.28 -2.51
C LYS A 107 35.15 0.78 -1.95
N SER A 108 36.01 0.35 -1.03
CA SER A 108 37.24 1.03 -0.64
C SER A 108 38.29 -0.01 -0.31
#